data_AF-A0A136N8Y8-F1
#
_entry.id   AF-A0A136N8Y8-F1
#
_cell.length_a   1.000
_cell.length_b   1.000
_cell.length_c   1.000
_cell.angle_alpha   90.00
_cell.angle_beta   90.00
_cell.angle_gamma   90.00
#
_symmetry.space_group_name_H-M   'P 1'
#
loop_
_entity.id
_entity.type
_entity.pdbx_description
1 polymer ?
#
loop_
_entity_poly.entity_id
_entity_poly.type
_entity_poly.pdbx_seq_one_letter_code
_entity_poly.pdbx_strand_id
1 'polypeptide(L)'
;MFLFLLNNIRLIKKFKIFIYILILFVSCKNGIHQYKDLVDNAALNTEKAEEVTIIYSTEGVTKAKLFTKDFKHIQSTNPSYIEMKNGLEVEFYNDSLEVQSKLTAKYGKYFEQNGNVLVRDSVVITNIKNEKLNTEELVWNEKLQKFYTEKFCYNHHANTSNLW
;
A
#
# COMPACT_ATOMS: atom_id res chain seq x y z
N MET A 1 52.40 24.05 59.58
CA MET A 1 51.29 23.14 59.96
C MET A 1 49.91 23.61 59.45
N PHE A 2 49.55 24.89 59.60
CA PHE A 2 48.22 25.43 59.23
C PHE A 2 47.87 25.39 57.72
N LEU A 3 48.85 25.67 56.84
CA LEU A 3 48.65 25.61 55.38
C LEU A 3 48.43 24.17 54.85
N PHE A 4 48.94 23.16 55.55
CA PHE A 4 48.79 21.75 55.19
C PHE A 4 47.37 21.25 55.48
N LEU A 5 46.76 21.70 56.59
CA LEU A 5 45.38 21.39 56.96
C LEU A 5 44.36 22.01 55.99
N LEU A 6 44.58 23.25 55.55
CA LEU A 6 43.72 23.92 54.57
C LEU A 6 43.75 23.25 53.19
N ASN A 7 44.92 22.71 52.78
CA ASN A 7 45.06 22.01 51.51
C ASN A 7 44.32 20.66 51.54
N ASN A 8 44.39 19.91 52.64
CA ASN A 8 43.63 18.68 52.85
C ASN A 8 42.11 18.92 52.85
N ILE A 9 41.64 20.01 53.47
CA ILE A 9 40.21 20.38 53.46
C ILE A 9 39.74 20.74 52.03
N ARG A 10 40.57 21.45 51.24
CA ARG A 10 40.29 21.74 49.82
C ARG A 10 40.30 20.47 48.96
N LEU A 11 41.20 19.52 49.23
CA LEU A 11 41.28 18.23 48.55
C LEU A 11 40.04 17.37 48.83
N ILE A 12 39.59 17.31 50.09
CA ILE A 12 38.39 16.56 50.50
C ILE A 12 37.12 17.16 49.88
N LYS A 13 37.02 18.49 49.77
CA LYS A 13 35.88 19.14 49.08
C LYS A 13 35.85 18.80 47.59
N LYS A 14 36.98 18.80 46.90
CA LYS A 14 37.08 18.39 45.49
C LYS A 14 36.74 16.90 45.30
N PHE A 15 37.17 16.04 46.23
CA PHE A 15 36.86 14.61 46.20
C PHE A 15 35.36 14.33 46.42
N LYS A 16 34.70 15.06 47.33
CA LYS A 16 33.24 14.96 47.52
C LYS A 16 32.45 15.40 46.30
N ILE A 17 32.87 16.49 45.63
CA ILE A 17 32.24 16.95 44.39
C ILE A 17 32.42 15.91 43.27
N PHE A 18 33.61 15.31 43.18
CA PHE A 18 33.89 14.26 42.20
C PHE A 18 33.03 13.00 42.43
N ILE A 19 32.85 12.58 43.69
CA ILE A 19 31.94 11.47 44.05
C ILE A 19 30.48 11.80 43.71
N TYR A 20 30.03 13.03 43.95
CA TYR A 20 28.67 13.46 43.62
C TYR A 20 28.43 13.46 42.10
N ILE A 21 29.42 13.89 41.31
CA ILE A 21 29.38 13.83 39.85
C ILE A 21 29.39 12.38 39.35
N LEU A 22 30.15 11.48 39.98
CA LEU A 22 30.22 10.08 39.60
C LEU A 22 28.88 9.34 39.82
N ILE A 23 28.12 9.71 40.85
CA ILE A 23 26.79 9.15 41.13
C ILE A 23 25.76 9.56 40.07
N LEU A 24 25.93 10.72 39.41
CA LEU A 24 25.06 11.16 38.30
C LEU A 24 25.22 10.32 37.03
N PHE A 25 26.32 9.56 36.88
CA PHE A 25 26.54 8.68 35.72
C PHE A 25 26.02 7.24 35.89
N VAL A 26 25.40 6.90 37.03
CA VAL A 26 24.88 5.53 37.32
C VAL A 26 23.41 5.35 36.95
N SER A 27 22.75 6.35 36.36
CA SER A 27 21.37 6.18 35.87
C SER A 27 21.33 5.82 34.38
N CYS A 28 21.66 4.57 34.07
CA CYS A 28 21.11 3.91 32.88
C CYS A 28 20.73 2.47 33.23
N LYS A 29 19.65 2.33 34.02
CA LYS A 29 18.96 1.05 34.13
C LYS A 29 18.11 0.93 32.87
N ASN A 30 18.58 0.14 31.89
CA ASN A 30 17.84 -0.19 30.69
C ASN A 30 16.61 -1.05 31.03
N GLY A 31 15.60 -0.42 31.62
CA GLY A 31 14.26 -0.98 31.75
C GLY A 31 13.50 -0.78 30.45
N ILE A 32 14.03 -1.28 29.33
CA ILE A 32 13.23 -1.43 28.11
C ILE A 32 12.41 -2.70 28.35
N HIS A 33 11.33 -2.57 29.13
CA HIS A 33 10.30 -3.60 29.18
C HIS A 33 9.82 -3.82 27.76
N GLN A 34 10.01 -5.05 27.28
CA GLN A 34 9.69 -5.50 25.94
C GLN A 34 8.19 -5.34 25.69
N TYR A 35 7.77 -4.19 25.15
CA TYR A 35 6.53 -4.08 24.39
C TYR A 35 6.78 -4.64 22.98
N LYS A 36 7.18 -5.92 22.89
CA LYS A 36 7.26 -6.63 21.61
C LYS A 36 5.93 -7.30 21.23
N ASP A 37 4.99 -7.39 22.16
CA ASP A 37 3.77 -8.17 21.98
C ASP A 37 2.53 -7.34 21.56
N LEU A 38 2.66 -6.02 21.38
CA LEU A 38 1.54 -5.15 20.96
C LEU A 38 1.61 -4.67 19.51
N VAL A 39 2.69 -4.97 18.79
CA VAL A 39 2.82 -4.61 17.39
C VAL A 39 2.58 -5.86 16.56
N ASP A 40 1.34 -6.03 16.12
CA ASP A 40 1.00 -7.06 15.14
C ASP A 40 1.85 -6.84 13.89
N ASN A 41 2.84 -7.70 13.66
CA ASN A 41 3.72 -7.61 12.48
C ASN A 41 2.90 -7.65 11.17
N ALA A 42 1.67 -8.18 11.19
CA ALA A 42 0.76 -8.11 10.04
C ALA A 42 0.22 -6.69 9.81
N ALA A 43 -0.01 -5.92 10.88
CA ALA A 43 -0.41 -4.51 10.79
C ALA A 43 0.73 -3.61 10.28
N LEU A 44 1.99 -3.94 10.59
CA LEU A 44 3.15 -3.21 10.07
C LEU A 44 3.35 -3.36 8.56
N ASN A 45 2.89 -4.47 7.97
CA ASN A 45 3.06 -4.79 6.55
C ASN A 45 1.77 -4.62 5.73
N THR A 46 0.82 -3.84 6.25
CA THR A 46 -0.45 -3.56 5.59
C THR A 46 -0.67 -2.06 5.52
N GLU A 47 -0.78 -1.51 4.31
CA GLU A 47 -1.18 -0.13 4.09
C GLU A 47 -2.69 -0.09 3.78
N LYS A 48 -3.38 0.92 4.32
CA LYS A 48 -4.80 1.14 4.06
C LYS A 48 -5.02 2.59 3.67
N ALA A 49 -5.86 2.79 2.66
CA ALA A 49 -6.30 4.10 2.24
C ALA A 49 -7.76 4.05 1.79
N GLU A 50 -8.44 5.18 1.90
CA GLU A 50 -9.82 5.37 1.46
C GLU A 50 -9.83 6.38 0.31
N GLU A 51 -10.80 6.25 -0.59
CA GLU A 51 -11.00 7.16 -1.74
C GLU A 51 -9.73 7.37 -2.59
N VAL A 52 -9.10 6.27 -3.00
CA VAL A 52 -7.85 6.29 -3.76
C VAL A 52 -8.13 6.45 -5.25
N THR A 53 -7.38 7.37 -5.87
CA THR A 53 -7.27 7.47 -7.32
C THR A 53 -5.86 7.07 -7.76
N ILE A 54 -5.76 6.11 -8.69
CA ILE A 54 -4.50 5.64 -9.28
C ILE A 54 -4.50 6.03 -10.75
N ILE A 55 -3.41 6.65 -11.21
CA ILE A 55 -3.23 7.03 -12.61
C ILE A 55 -2.09 6.18 -13.18
N TYR A 56 -2.38 5.46 -14.27
CA TYR A 56 -1.40 4.70 -15.02
C TYR A 56 -1.07 5.40 -16.33
N SER A 57 0.21 5.63 -16.58
CA SER A 57 0.72 6.32 -17.76
C SER A 57 1.88 5.54 -18.37
N THR A 58 1.95 5.53 -19.69
CA THR A 58 3.07 4.97 -20.48
C THR A 58 3.67 6.08 -21.32
N GLU A 59 4.99 6.26 -21.28
CA GLU A 59 5.68 7.30 -22.07
C GLU A 59 5.13 8.72 -21.83
N GLY A 60 4.63 8.99 -20.61
CA GLY A 60 4.05 10.28 -20.24
C GLY A 60 2.58 10.48 -20.66
N VAL A 61 1.98 9.52 -21.37
CA VAL A 61 0.57 9.55 -21.77
C VAL A 61 -0.26 8.72 -20.80
N THR A 62 -1.29 9.32 -20.20
CA THR A 62 -2.22 8.60 -19.32
C THR A 62 -3.03 7.58 -20.11
N LYS A 63 -2.99 6.32 -19.67
CA LYS A 63 -3.69 5.19 -20.29
C LYS A 63 -4.89 4.73 -19.47
N ALA A 64 -4.82 4.85 -18.15
CA ALA A 64 -5.94 4.50 -17.28
C ALA A 64 -5.99 5.35 -16.00
N LYS A 65 -7.20 5.51 -15.47
CA LYS A 65 -7.46 6.09 -14.15
C LYS A 65 -8.38 5.16 -13.38
N LEU A 66 -7.90 4.64 -12.26
CA LEU A 66 -8.67 3.81 -11.34
C LEU A 66 -9.12 4.65 -10.15
N PHE A 67 -10.36 4.45 -9.71
CA PHE A 67 -10.88 4.95 -8.45
C PHE A 67 -11.44 3.78 -7.61
N THR A 68 -11.16 3.79 -6.31
CA THR A 68 -11.72 2.84 -5.33
C THR A 68 -12.00 3.54 -4.01
N LYS A 69 -13.04 3.11 -3.29
CA LYS A 69 -13.33 3.61 -1.93
C LYS A 69 -12.48 2.93 -0.86
N ASP A 70 -12.00 1.73 -1.12
CA ASP A 70 -11.22 0.91 -0.19
C ASP A 70 -9.98 0.39 -0.91
N PHE A 71 -8.81 0.70 -0.36
CA PHE A 71 -7.52 0.26 -0.86
C PHE A 71 -6.74 -0.37 0.29
N LYS A 72 -6.36 -1.63 0.13
CA LYS A 72 -5.57 -2.34 1.12
C LYS A 72 -4.39 -3.05 0.46
N HIS A 73 -3.19 -2.57 0.74
CA HIS A 73 -1.94 -3.19 0.25
C HIS A 73 -1.40 -4.14 1.31
N ILE A 74 -1.18 -5.39 0.93
CA ILE A 74 -0.75 -6.47 1.84
C ILE A 74 0.59 -6.99 1.32
N GLN A 75 1.66 -6.62 2.02
CA GLN A 75 3.03 -6.94 1.65
C GLN A 75 3.57 -8.19 2.34
N SER A 76 2.89 -8.68 3.39
CA SER A 76 3.29 -9.86 4.16
C SER A 76 3.04 -11.21 3.47
N THR A 77 2.36 -11.21 2.32
CA THR A 77 2.07 -12.43 1.54
C THR A 77 2.99 -12.57 0.34
N ASN A 78 3.15 -13.79 -0.16
CA ASN A 78 3.84 -14.06 -1.43
C ASN A 78 2.89 -14.81 -2.38
N PRO A 79 2.37 -14.17 -3.44
CA PRO A 79 2.64 -12.80 -3.86
C PRO A 79 2.05 -11.72 -2.93
N SER A 80 2.68 -10.55 -2.89
CA SER A 80 2.05 -9.34 -2.34
C SER A 80 0.91 -8.89 -3.25
N TYR A 81 -0.10 -8.24 -2.68
CA TYR A 81 -1.25 -7.79 -3.46
C TYR A 81 -1.92 -6.55 -2.88
N ILE A 82 -2.62 -5.84 -3.76
CA ILE A 82 -3.57 -4.79 -3.42
C ILE A 82 -4.97 -5.36 -3.54
N GLU A 83 -5.80 -5.10 -2.54
CA GLU A 83 -7.18 -5.54 -2.46
C GLU A 83 -8.13 -4.33 -2.37
N MET A 84 -9.22 -4.38 -3.14
CA MET A 84 -10.23 -3.34 -3.26
C MET A 84 -11.61 -3.96 -3.07
N LYS A 85 -12.18 -3.91 -1.85
CA LYS A 85 -13.43 -4.61 -1.53
C LYS A 85 -14.69 -3.78 -1.71
N ASN A 86 -14.58 -2.47 -1.81
CA ASN A 86 -15.71 -1.55 -1.83
C ASN A 86 -15.91 -0.90 -3.20
N GLY A 87 -15.85 -1.73 -4.23
CA GLY A 87 -16.00 -1.31 -5.61
C GLY A 87 -14.79 -0.61 -6.20
N LEU A 88 -14.66 -0.74 -7.51
CA LEU A 88 -13.66 -0.03 -8.30
C LEU A 88 -14.25 0.40 -9.64
N GLU A 89 -13.70 1.49 -10.14
CA GLU A 89 -13.99 2.07 -11.43
C GLU A 89 -12.68 2.34 -12.15
N VAL A 90 -12.59 1.96 -13.42
CA VAL A 90 -11.42 2.23 -14.27
C VAL A 90 -11.89 2.89 -15.55
N GLU A 91 -11.35 4.07 -15.84
CA GLU A 91 -11.46 4.73 -17.14
C GLU A 91 -10.20 4.42 -17.95
N PHE A 92 -10.36 3.98 -19.19
CA PHE A 92 -9.28 3.76 -20.15
C PHE A 92 -9.30 4.88 -21.19
N TYR A 93 -8.12 5.45 -21.49
CA TYR A 93 -7.99 6.60 -22.39
C TYR A 93 -7.28 6.26 -23.69
N ASN A 94 -7.66 6.94 -24.78
CA ASN A 94 -6.85 6.99 -26.00
C ASN A 94 -5.67 7.97 -25.87
N ASP A 95 -4.86 8.08 -26.93
CA ASP A 95 -3.72 9.00 -26.99
C ASP A 95 -4.10 10.48 -26.94
N SER A 96 -5.38 10.80 -27.15
CA SER A 96 -5.94 12.16 -27.03
C SER A 96 -6.56 12.43 -25.64
N LEU A 97 -6.36 11.53 -24.67
CA LEU A 97 -6.93 11.60 -23.32
C LEU A 97 -8.47 11.55 -23.27
N GLU A 98 -9.10 11.01 -24.30
CA GLU A 98 -10.54 10.75 -24.31
C GLU A 98 -10.81 9.36 -23.77
N VAL A 99 -11.84 9.23 -22.92
CA VAL A 99 -12.27 7.92 -22.39
C VAL A 99 -12.76 7.05 -23.54
N GLN A 100 -12.10 5.92 -23.79
CA GLN A 100 -12.47 4.92 -24.79
C GLN A 100 -13.39 3.85 -24.21
N SER A 101 -13.13 3.46 -22.96
CA SER A 101 -13.95 2.50 -22.25
C SER A 101 -13.86 2.70 -20.73
N LYS A 102 -14.84 2.11 -20.05
CA LYS A 102 -14.99 2.16 -18.60
C LYS A 102 -15.28 0.76 -18.07
N LEU A 103 -14.54 0.33 -17.05
CA LEU A 103 -14.75 -0.89 -16.31
C LEU A 103 -15.25 -0.56 -14.90
N THR A 104 -16.24 -1.31 -14.42
CA THR A 104 -16.69 -1.28 -13.03
C THR A 104 -16.79 -2.69 -12.47
N ALA A 105 -16.48 -2.85 -11.18
CA ALA A 105 -16.62 -4.12 -10.46
C ALA A 105 -16.82 -3.84 -8.96
N LYS A 106 -17.35 -4.80 -8.20
CA LYS A 106 -17.49 -4.66 -6.73
C LYS A 106 -16.22 -5.10 -5.98
N TYR A 107 -15.41 -5.97 -6.58
CA TYR A 107 -14.16 -6.45 -6.00
C TYR A 107 -13.01 -6.39 -7.00
N GLY A 108 -11.84 -6.02 -6.51
CA GLY A 108 -10.59 -6.05 -7.26
C GLY A 108 -9.42 -6.57 -6.44
N LYS A 109 -8.53 -7.29 -7.11
CA LYS A 109 -7.26 -7.76 -6.54
C LYS A 109 -6.16 -7.63 -7.57
N TYR A 110 -5.10 -6.91 -7.22
CA TYR A 110 -3.93 -6.73 -8.07
C TYR A 110 -2.72 -7.41 -7.46
N PHE A 111 -2.08 -8.30 -8.21
CA PHE A 111 -0.88 -9.03 -7.81
C PHE A 111 0.34 -8.32 -8.40
N GLU A 112 1.08 -7.60 -7.55
CA GLU A 112 2.13 -6.68 -7.99
C GLU A 112 3.28 -7.38 -8.71
N GLN A 113 3.66 -8.55 -8.21
CA GLN A 113 4.86 -9.26 -8.69
C GLN A 113 4.77 -9.70 -10.14
N ASN A 114 3.57 -9.98 -10.63
CA ASN A 114 3.35 -10.44 -12.01
C ASN A 114 2.39 -9.53 -12.78
N GLY A 115 1.95 -8.42 -12.21
CA GLY A 115 1.03 -7.47 -12.83
C GLY A 115 -0.40 -7.98 -13.04
N ASN A 116 -0.74 -9.18 -12.56
CA ASN A 116 -2.05 -9.77 -12.83
C ASN A 116 -3.15 -9.06 -12.03
N VAL A 117 -4.30 -8.85 -12.67
CA VAL A 117 -5.47 -8.25 -12.04
C VAL A 117 -6.62 -9.24 -12.06
N LEU A 118 -7.34 -9.34 -10.97
CA LEU A 118 -8.61 -10.04 -10.86
C LEU A 118 -9.68 -9.02 -10.49
N VAL A 119 -10.74 -8.94 -11.27
CA VAL A 119 -11.95 -8.20 -10.90
C VAL A 119 -13.14 -9.15 -10.88
N ARG A 120 -14.01 -9.00 -9.89
CA ARG A 120 -15.15 -9.89 -9.63
C ARG A 120 -16.37 -9.13 -9.15
N ASP A 121 -17.48 -9.84 -9.14
CA ASP A 121 -18.78 -9.42 -8.62
C ASP A 121 -19.37 -8.26 -9.43
N SER A 122 -20.19 -8.59 -10.44
CA SER A 122 -20.82 -7.64 -11.35
C SER A 122 -19.82 -6.80 -12.15
N VAL A 123 -18.95 -7.46 -12.91
CA VAL A 123 -17.99 -6.79 -13.79
C VAL A 123 -18.73 -6.28 -15.03
N VAL A 124 -18.66 -4.98 -15.28
CA VAL A 124 -19.27 -4.32 -16.44
C VAL A 124 -18.22 -3.48 -17.15
N ILE A 125 -18.02 -3.74 -18.44
CA ILE A 125 -17.21 -2.89 -19.33
C ILE A 125 -18.13 -2.24 -20.34
N THR A 126 -17.99 -0.93 -20.54
CA THR A 126 -18.74 -0.15 -21.53
C THR A 126 -17.77 0.67 -22.38
N ASN A 127 -17.91 0.63 -23.71
CA ASN A 127 -17.14 1.51 -24.61
C ASN A 127 -17.93 2.77 -25.00
N ILE A 128 -17.29 3.67 -25.74
CA ILE A 128 -17.91 4.90 -26.27
C ILE A 128 -19.13 4.68 -27.18
N LYS A 129 -19.29 3.48 -27.73
CA LYS A 129 -20.46 3.11 -28.56
C LYS A 129 -21.63 2.60 -27.72
N ASN A 130 -21.53 2.66 -26.40
CA ASN A 130 -22.47 2.06 -25.45
C ASN A 130 -22.60 0.53 -25.58
N GLU A 131 -21.63 -0.13 -26.20
CA GLU A 131 -21.56 -1.58 -26.21
C GLU A 131 -21.09 -2.04 -24.83
N LYS A 132 -21.71 -3.10 -24.29
CA LYS A 132 -21.47 -3.57 -22.91
C LYS A 132 -21.04 -5.02 -22.87
N LEU A 133 -20.09 -5.34 -22.00
CA LEU A 133 -19.75 -6.71 -21.59
C LEU A 133 -20.06 -6.86 -20.11
N ASN A 134 -20.83 -7.89 -19.77
CA ASN A 134 -21.14 -8.24 -18.38
C ASN A 134 -20.59 -9.64 -18.09
N THR A 135 -19.88 -9.77 -16.98
CA THR A 135 -19.37 -11.06 -16.48
C THR A 135 -19.24 -11.03 -14.96
N GLU A 136 -19.22 -12.20 -14.33
CA GLU A 136 -18.98 -12.33 -12.89
C GLU A 136 -17.50 -12.17 -12.53
N GLU A 137 -16.61 -12.38 -13.50
CA GLU A 137 -15.17 -12.38 -13.28
C GLU A 137 -14.44 -12.01 -14.55
N LEU A 138 -13.38 -11.23 -14.39
CA LEU A 138 -12.41 -10.98 -15.43
C LEU A 138 -11.01 -10.99 -14.83
N VAL A 139 -10.08 -11.63 -15.54
CA VAL A 139 -8.70 -11.72 -15.12
C VAL A 139 -7.79 -11.15 -16.21
N TRP A 140 -6.93 -10.21 -15.83
CA TRP A 140 -5.85 -9.71 -16.67
C TRP A 140 -4.58 -10.50 -16.38
N ASN A 141 -3.95 -11.02 -17.43
CA ASN A 141 -2.59 -11.55 -17.36
C ASN A 141 -1.63 -10.58 -18.03
N GLU A 142 -0.77 -9.94 -17.24
CA GLU A 142 0.20 -8.97 -17.76
C GLU A 142 1.20 -9.64 -18.69
N LYS A 143 1.71 -10.82 -18.33
CA LYS A 143 2.72 -11.52 -19.16
C LYS A 143 2.20 -11.89 -20.54
N LEU A 144 0.92 -12.28 -20.63
CA LEU A 144 0.28 -12.65 -21.88
C LEU A 144 -0.38 -11.45 -22.58
N GLN A 145 -0.46 -10.29 -21.91
CA GLN A 145 -1.20 -9.10 -22.34
C GLN A 145 -2.64 -9.46 -22.77
N LYS A 146 -3.30 -10.29 -21.96
CA LYS A 146 -4.61 -10.86 -22.30
C LYS A 146 -5.56 -10.87 -21.11
N PHE A 147 -6.81 -10.50 -21.39
CA PHE A 147 -7.93 -10.79 -20.52
C PHE A 147 -8.45 -12.21 -20.74
N TYR A 148 -8.81 -12.89 -19.67
CA TYR A 148 -9.44 -14.20 -19.69
C TYR A 148 -10.52 -14.28 -18.61
N THR A 149 -11.50 -15.13 -18.87
CA THR A 149 -12.52 -15.51 -17.90
C THR A 149 -13.03 -16.89 -18.24
N GLU A 150 -13.21 -17.73 -17.22
CA GLU A 150 -13.90 -19.01 -17.36
C GLU A 150 -15.41 -18.86 -17.07
N LYS A 151 -15.86 -17.64 -16.73
CA LYS A 151 -17.25 -17.34 -16.43
C LYS A 151 -18.01 -16.93 -17.68
N PHE A 152 -19.32 -17.17 -17.66
CA PHE A 152 -20.19 -16.83 -18.77
C PHE A 152 -20.27 -15.31 -18.95
N CYS A 153 -19.99 -14.84 -20.16
CA CYS A 153 -20.19 -13.46 -20.55
C CYS A 153 -21.57 -13.31 -21.18
N TYR A 154 -22.35 -12.31 -20.76
CA TYR A 154 -23.66 -12.02 -21.35
C TYR A 154 -23.76 -10.56 -21.83
N ASN A 155 -24.68 -10.33 -22.79
CA ASN A 155 -24.83 -9.11 -23.60
C ASN A 155 -23.68 -8.84 -24.59
N HIS A 156 -23.14 -9.88 -25.22
CA HIS A 156 -22.05 -9.78 -26.21
C HIS A 156 -22.54 -9.20 -27.56
N HIS A 157 -22.84 -7.90 -27.62
CA HIS A 157 -22.97 -7.17 -28.88
C HIS A 157 -21.66 -6.50 -29.31
N ALA A 158 -20.63 -6.56 -28.47
CA ALA A 158 -19.31 -5.98 -28.71
C ALA A 158 -18.28 -7.10 -28.96
N ASN A 159 -17.47 -6.95 -30.00
CA ASN A 159 -16.24 -7.73 -30.11
C ASN A 159 -15.32 -7.36 -28.91
N THR A 160 -14.88 -8.35 -28.14
CA THR A 160 -14.04 -8.14 -26.94
C THR A 160 -12.72 -7.45 -27.25
N SER A 161 -12.25 -7.44 -28.50
CA SER A 161 -11.07 -6.66 -28.91
C SER A 161 -11.31 -5.14 -28.96
N ASN A 162 -12.57 -4.70 -28.98
CA ASN A 162 -12.97 -3.30 -29.18
C ASN A 162 -13.46 -2.63 -27.88
N LEU A 163 -13.30 -3.31 -26.75
CA LEU A 163 -13.73 -2.83 -25.42
C LEU A 163 -12.56 -2.29 -24.58
N TRP A 164 -11.34 -2.35 -25.11
CA TRP A 164 -10.09 -2.01 -24.46
C TRP A 164 -9.27 -1.10 -25.35
#